data_AF-A0A529SCD6-F1
#
_entry.id   AF-A0A529SCD6-F1
#
_cell.length_a   1.000
_cell.length_b   1.000
_cell.length_c   1.000
_cell.angle_alpha   90.00
_cell.angle_beta   90.00
_cell.angle_gamma   90.00
#
_symmetry.space_group_name_H-M   'P 1'
#
loop_
_entity.id
_entity.type
_entity.pdbx_description
1 polymer ?
#
loop_
_entity_poly.entity_id
_entity_poly.type
_entity_poly.pdbx_seq_one_letter_code
_entity_poly.pdbx_strand_id
1 'polypeptide(L)'
;LTALGVRIDISPEMIGRCIHEAGVGFMFAPAHHPAMKHVGPTRVELGTRTIFNLLGPLSNPAGVSRQMVGVFLPEWIMPVAETLKALGAEHAWVVHG
;
A
#
# COMPACT_ATOMS: atom_id res chain seq x y z
N LEU A 1 -1.01 13.52 -7.90
CA LEU A 1 -1.70 13.00 -9.11
C LEU A 1 -2.90 13.85 -9.49
N THR A 2 -3.83 14.15 -8.57
CA THR A 2 -4.98 15.05 -8.87
C THR A 2 -4.58 16.43 -9.37
N ALA A 3 -3.53 17.02 -8.79
CA ALA A 3 -2.96 18.29 -9.28
C ALA A 3 -2.39 18.22 -10.71
N LEU A 4 -2.12 17.01 -11.22
CA LEU A 4 -1.71 16.76 -12.60
C LEU A 4 -2.90 16.43 -13.52
N GLY A 5 -4.14 16.56 -13.05
CA GLY A 5 -5.36 16.26 -13.80
C GLY A 5 -5.76 14.78 -13.84
N VAL A 6 -5.06 13.91 -13.10
CA VAL A 6 -5.39 12.47 -13.06
C VAL A 6 -6.59 12.22 -12.16
N ARG A 7 -7.63 11.58 -12.71
CA ARG A 7 -8.75 11.04 -11.93
C ARG A 7 -8.28 9.77 -11.19
N ILE A 8 -8.35 9.78 -9.87
CA ILE A 8 -7.80 8.70 -9.01
C ILE A 8 -8.87 7.85 -8.33
N ASP A 9 -10.12 8.32 -8.34
CA ASP A 9 -11.32 7.67 -7.84
C ASP A 9 -11.99 6.83 -8.93
N ILE A 10 -11.21 5.94 -9.55
CA ILE A 10 -11.67 5.04 -10.60
C ILE A 10 -11.86 3.62 -10.07
N SER A 11 -12.70 2.83 -10.74
CA SER A 11 -13.01 1.46 -10.33
C SER A 11 -11.83 0.50 -10.54
N PRO A 12 -11.78 -0.66 -9.85
CA PRO A 12 -10.75 -1.67 -10.07
C PRO A 12 -10.62 -2.11 -11.54
N GLU A 13 -11.73 -2.21 -12.26
CA GLU A 13 -11.74 -2.58 -13.68
C GLU A 13 -11.02 -1.53 -14.54
N MET A 14 -11.25 -0.25 -14.25
CA MET A 14 -10.57 0.86 -14.92
C MET A 14 -9.09 0.91 -14.57
N ILE A 15 -8.71 0.61 -13.32
CA ILE A 15 -7.30 0.49 -12.91
C ILE A 15 -6.62 -0.64 -13.71
N GLY A 16 -7.28 -1.79 -13.83
CA GLY A 16 -6.79 -2.91 -14.65
C GLY A 16 -6.58 -2.51 -16.10
N ARG A 17 -7.50 -1.74 -16.68
CA ARG A 17 -7.35 -1.20 -18.04
C ARG A 17 -6.16 -0.24 -18.15
N CYS A 18 -5.98 0.67 -17.20
CA CYS A 18 -4.82 1.58 -17.17
C CYS A 18 -3.49 0.80 -17.11
N ILE A 19 -3.43 -0.28 -16.32
CA ILE A 19 -2.24 -1.14 -16.25
C ILE A 19 -2.00 -1.81 -17.60
N HIS A 20 -3.04 -2.33 -18.25
CA HIS A 20 -2.91 -2.99 -19.55
C HIS A 20 -2.47 -2.04 -20.67
N GLU A 21 -3.06 -0.84 -20.74
CA GLU A 21 -2.85 0.10 -21.84
C GLU A 21 -1.64 1.02 -21.62
N ALA A 22 -1.34 1.40 -20.38
CA ALA A 22 -0.32 2.40 -20.05
C ALA A 22 0.79 1.88 -19.13
N GLY A 23 0.71 0.62 -18.67
CA GLY A 23 1.71 0.03 -17.78
C GLY A 23 1.68 0.58 -16.35
N VAL A 24 0.67 1.38 -15.98
CA VAL A 24 0.58 2.03 -14.67
C VAL A 24 -0.85 2.01 -14.12
N GLY A 25 -0.98 1.70 -12.84
CA GLY A 25 -2.23 1.76 -12.10
C GLY A 25 -2.02 2.49 -10.78
N PHE A 26 -2.94 3.40 -10.44
CA PHE A 26 -2.97 4.06 -9.14
C PHE A 26 -4.17 3.57 -8.35
N MET A 27 -3.91 3.00 -7.18
CA MET A 27 -4.94 2.49 -6.28
C MET A 27 -5.15 3.46 -5.12
N PHE A 28 -6.27 4.18 -5.12
CA PHE A 28 -6.57 5.15 -4.07
C PHE A 28 -7.00 4.45 -2.77
N ALA A 29 -6.20 4.59 -1.71
CA ALA A 29 -6.32 3.76 -0.50
C ALA A 29 -7.73 3.68 0.13
N PRO A 30 -8.51 4.77 0.27
CA PRO A 30 -9.87 4.68 0.82
C PRO A 30 -10.80 3.75 0.04
N ALA A 31 -10.61 3.60 -1.29
CA ALA A 31 -11.42 2.73 -2.13
C ALA A 31 -11.07 1.25 -1.98
N HIS A 32 -9.82 0.93 -1.58
CA HIS A 32 -9.33 -0.44 -1.50
C HIS A 32 -9.17 -0.99 -0.08
N HIS A 33 -9.31 -0.12 0.94
CA HIS A 33 -9.21 -0.51 2.35
C HIS A 33 -10.41 -0.02 3.16
N PRO A 34 -11.65 -0.41 2.81
CA PRO A 34 -12.86 0.12 3.46
C PRO A 34 -12.90 -0.19 4.96
N ALA A 35 -12.26 -1.29 5.40
CA ALA A 35 -12.16 -1.64 6.82
C ALA A 35 -11.37 -0.62 7.65
N MET A 36 -10.47 0.16 7.02
CA MET A 36 -9.71 1.21 7.72
C MET A 36 -10.59 2.30 8.32
N LYS A 37 -11.84 2.46 7.85
CA LYS A 37 -12.80 3.42 8.43
C LYS A 37 -13.10 3.14 9.90
N HIS A 38 -13.01 1.87 10.32
CA HIS A 38 -13.29 1.46 11.71
C HIS A 38 -12.19 1.82 12.69
N VAL A 39 -10.95 1.96 12.20
CA VAL A 39 -9.77 2.28 13.02
C VAL A 39 -9.29 3.72 12.85
N GLY A 40 -9.76 4.42 11.80
CA GLY A 40 -9.39 5.79 11.49
C GLY A 40 -9.53 6.76 12.67
N PRO A 41 -10.72 6.88 13.30
CA PRO A 41 -10.94 7.82 14.41
C PRO A 41 -9.98 7.59 15.58
N THR A 42 -9.85 6.35 16.05
CA THR A 42 -8.95 5.98 17.15
C THR A 42 -7.49 6.28 16.83
N ARG A 43 -7.07 6.07 15.57
CA ARG A 43 -5.70 6.41 15.15
C ARG A 43 -5.43 7.90 15.19
N VAL A 44 -6.42 8.73 14.84
CA VAL A 44 -6.30 10.19 14.92
C VAL A 44 -6.20 10.63 16.38
N GLU A 45 -7.03 10.08 17.26
CA GLU A 45 -7.02 10.36 18.69
C GLU A 45 -5.69 9.99 19.36
N LEU A 46 -5.14 8.81 19.04
CA LEU A 46 -3.87 8.35 19.59
C LEU A 46 -2.67 9.23 19.18
N GLY A 47 -2.72 9.87 18.00
CA GLY A 47 -1.69 10.79 17.53
C GLY A 47 -0.28 10.20 17.37
N THR A 48 -0.11 8.89 17.54
CA THR A 48 1.18 8.19 17.51
C THR A 48 1.21 7.11 16.44
N ARG A 49 2.42 6.65 16.10
CA ARG A 49 2.61 5.54 15.17
C ARG A 49 2.11 4.24 15.79
N THR A 50 1.43 3.44 14.99
CA THR A 50 0.92 2.11 15.36
C THR A 50 1.25 1.11 14.27
N ILE A 51 0.95 -0.17 14.48
CA ILE A 51 1.13 -1.21 13.46
C ILE A 51 0.42 -0.87 12.14
N PHE A 52 -0.68 -0.11 12.17
CA PHE A 52 -1.41 0.33 10.97
C PHE A 52 -0.58 1.21 10.02
N ASN A 53 0.51 1.80 10.50
CA ASN A 53 1.45 2.54 9.65
C ASN A 53 2.28 1.61 8.75
N LEU A 54 2.39 0.33 9.09
CA LEU A 54 3.11 -0.69 8.30
C LEU A 54 2.16 -1.56 7.46
N LEU A 55 0.89 -1.69 7.86
CA LEU A 55 -0.06 -2.59 7.19
C LEU A 55 -0.46 -2.15 5.78
N GLY A 56 -0.39 -0.85 5.46
CA GLY A 56 -0.77 -0.34 4.14
C GLY A 56 -0.04 -1.05 3.00
N PRO A 57 1.30 -0.97 2.93
CA PRO A 57 2.09 -1.67 1.91
C PRO A 57 1.93 -3.21 1.91
N LEU A 58 1.65 -3.81 3.06
CA LEU A 58 1.53 -5.27 3.21
C LEU A 58 0.21 -5.84 2.68
N SER A 59 -0.83 -5.01 2.53
CA SER A 59 -2.18 -5.45 2.17
C SER A 59 -2.35 -5.91 0.72
N ASN A 60 -1.47 -5.44 -0.20
CA ASN A 60 -1.36 -5.87 -1.59
C ASN A 60 -2.71 -6.16 -2.32
N PRO A 61 -3.61 -5.19 -2.48
CA PRO A 61 -4.90 -5.42 -3.13
C PRO A 61 -4.80 -5.80 -4.62
N ALA A 62 -3.66 -5.53 -5.26
CA ALA A 62 -3.39 -5.93 -6.64
C ALA A 62 -2.82 -7.35 -6.77
N GLY A 63 -2.49 -8.02 -5.66
CA GLY A 63 -1.92 -9.37 -5.66
C GLY A 63 -0.57 -9.47 -6.39
N VAL A 64 0.23 -8.41 -6.40
CA VAL A 64 1.53 -8.42 -7.10
C VAL A 64 2.52 -9.35 -6.41
N SER A 65 3.29 -10.13 -7.17
CA SER A 65 4.32 -11.03 -6.62
C SER A 65 5.67 -10.34 -6.37
N ARG A 66 5.85 -9.12 -6.91
CA ARG A 66 7.10 -8.35 -6.83
C ARG A 66 6.82 -6.96 -6.29
N GLN A 67 7.51 -6.56 -5.21
CA GLN A 67 7.19 -5.33 -4.48
C GLN A 67 8.45 -4.56 -4.04
N MET A 68 8.36 -3.23 -4.03
CA MET A 68 9.31 -2.36 -3.35
C MET A 68 8.56 -1.58 -2.28
N VAL A 69 9.03 -1.66 -1.04
CA VAL A 69 8.39 -1.04 0.14
C VAL A 69 9.41 -0.19 0.88
N GLY A 70 9.10 1.09 1.04
CA GLY A 70 9.85 1.98 1.92
C GLY A 70 9.36 1.87 3.36
N VAL A 71 10.26 1.85 4.33
CA VAL A 71 9.94 1.87 5.77
C VAL A 71 10.44 3.14 6.45
N PHE A 72 9.69 3.60 7.44
CA PHE A 72 9.91 4.91 8.07
C PHE A 72 11.03 4.91 9.14
N LEU A 73 11.48 3.74 9.60
CA LEU A 73 12.60 3.56 10.52
C LEU A 73 13.37 2.29 10.12
N PRO A 74 14.69 2.23 10.37
CA PRO A 74 15.53 1.11 9.94
C PRO A 74 15.16 -0.21 10.63
N GLU A 75 14.66 -0.19 11.87
CA GLU A 75 14.23 -1.40 12.57
C GLU A 75 13.10 -2.16 11.87
N TRP A 76 12.36 -1.51 10.96
CA TRP A 76 11.26 -2.14 10.23
C TRP A 76 11.69 -2.87 8.97
N ILE A 77 12.95 -2.75 8.54
CA ILE A 77 13.44 -3.41 7.33
C ILE A 77 13.23 -4.92 7.42
N MET A 78 13.73 -5.55 8.49
CA MET A 78 13.68 -7.01 8.64
C MET A 78 12.24 -7.52 8.87
N PRO A 79 11.45 -6.97 9.82
CA PRO A 79 10.09 -7.44 10.05
C PRO A 79 9.19 -7.33 8.82
N VAL A 80 9.30 -6.24 8.04
CA VAL A 80 8.51 -6.08 6.81
C VAL A 80 8.97 -7.06 5.73
N ALA A 81 10.27 -7.27 5.55
CA ALA A 81 10.79 -8.23 4.56
C ALA A 81 10.35 -9.66 4.87
N GLU A 82 10.44 -10.08 6.14
CA GLU A 82 9.99 -11.40 6.60
C GLU A 82 8.48 -11.56 6.43
N THR A 83 7.70 -10.50 6.74
CA THR A 83 6.25 -10.52 6.54
C THR A 83 5.88 -10.67 5.07
N LEU A 84 6.53 -9.92 4.17
CA LEU A 84 6.30 -10.04 2.72
C LEU A 84 6.63 -11.44 2.21
N LYS A 85 7.72 -12.06 2.70
CA LYS A 85 8.06 -13.45 2.40
C LYS A 85 6.98 -14.41 2.88
N ALA A 86 6.49 -14.25 4.10
CA ALA A 86 5.43 -15.09 4.67
C ALA A 86 4.08 -14.94 3.92
N LEU A 87 3.81 -13.75 3.38
CA LEU A 87 2.65 -13.46 2.54
C LEU A 87 2.80 -13.94 1.08
N GLY A 88 3.96 -14.50 0.71
CA GLY A 88 4.18 -15.14 -0.60
C GLY A 88 4.80 -14.24 -1.67
N ALA A 89 5.46 -13.14 -1.31
CA ALA A 89 6.22 -12.36 -2.28
C ALA A 89 7.35 -13.20 -2.90
N GLU A 90 7.48 -13.18 -4.24
CA GLU A 90 8.59 -13.81 -4.96
C GLU A 90 9.86 -12.97 -4.84
N HIS A 91 9.73 -11.65 -5.00
CA HIS A 91 10.82 -10.69 -4.85
C HIS A 91 10.33 -9.46 -4.12
N ALA A 92 11.03 -9.08 -3.05
CA ALA A 92 10.72 -7.87 -2.29
C ALA A 92 12.00 -7.07 -2.02
N TRP A 93 11.93 -5.75 -2.23
CA TRP A 93 12.91 -4.81 -1.72
C TRP A 93 12.28 -4.00 -0.59
N VAL A 94 12.86 -4.10 0.61
CA VAL A 94 12.48 -3.25 1.74
C VAL A 94 13.62 -2.27 1.99
N VAL A 95 13.32 -0.98 1.87
CA VAL A 95 14.33 0.08 1.85
C VAL A 95 14.08 1.13 2.91
N HIS A 96 15.17 1.68 3.43
CA HIS A 96 15.22 2.83 4.32
C HIS A 96 16.46 3.66 3.92
N GLY A 97 16.37 4.99 4.00
CA GLY A 97 17.43 5.92 3.62
C GLY A 97 17.33 7.24 4.36
#